data_AF-A0A7X8LI52-F1
#
_entry.id   AF-A0A7X8LI52-F1
#
_cell.length_a   1.000
_cell.length_b   1.000
_cell.length_c   1.000
_cell.angle_alpha   90.00
_cell.angle_beta   90.00
_cell.angle_gamma   90.00
#
_symmetry.space_group_name_H-M   'P 1'
#
loop_
_entity.id
_entity.type
_entity.pdbx_description
1 polymer ?
#
loop_
_entity_poly.entity_id
_entity_poly.type
_entity_poly.pdbx_seq_one_letter_code
_entity_poly.pdbx_strand_id
1 'polypeptide(L)'
;RLNDGNISVLGFGTHPRANTYLLDILTYCNRGETRLNRSARWNIPDEITEFTLGAAKPVMHDIRFVFDSASGSEVYPKLTMNLFAGRSLDLYGSCGNNIKELLVQLRGRASGHDYDAIIQLDLENATHPGTEELRTRWAWQRMYHLIGLYARDPKPLYREVMQGINETYGIPIPYLSDLDR
;
A
#
# COMPACT_ATOMS: atom_id res chain seq x y z
N ARG A 1 16.31 13.08 -10.65
CA ARG A 1 15.06 12.63 -9.98
C ARG A 1 15.29 11.18 -9.56
N LEU A 2 15.23 10.85 -8.27
CA LEU A 2 15.47 9.47 -7.81
C LEU A 2 14.18 8.65 -7.92
N ASN A 3 14.21 7.64 -8.80
CA ASN A 3 13.27 6.55 -9.00
C ASN A 3 11.86 6.85 -9.57
N ASP A 4 11.10 7.85 -9.08
CA ASP A 4 9.72 8.17 -9.55
C ASP A 4 8.78 6.95 -9.68
N GLY A 5 8.98 5.92 -8.83
CA GLY A 5 8.23 4.66 -8.89
C GLY A 5 8.58 3.74 -10.08
N ASN A 6 9.65 4.00 -10.83
CA ASN A 6 10.04 3.17 -11.98
C ASN A 6 10.65 1.82 -11.57
N ILE A 7 11.34 1.78 -10.42
CA ILE A 7 12.00 0.59 -9.88
C ILE A 7 11.38 0.27 -8.52
N SER A 8 11.00 -0.99 -8.30
CA SER A 8 10.57 -1.45 -6.97
C SER A 8 11.75 -1.50 -6.01
N VAL A 9 11.59 -0.92 -4.82
CA VAL A 9 12.60 -0.98 -3.74
C VAL A 9 12.11 -1.91 -2.65
N LEU A 10 12.84 -3.01 -2.42
CA LEU A 10 12.52 -3.97 -1.37
C LEU A 10 13.48 -3.77 -0.19
N GLY A 11 12.92 -3.56 1.01
CA GLY A 11 13.67 -3.32 2.23
C GLY A 11 13.75 -4.58 3.08
N PHE A 12 14.95 -4.93 3.54
CA PHE A 12 15.13 -6.02 4.50
C PHE A 12 15.95 -5.54 5.70
N GLY A 13 15.33 -5.50 6.88
CA GLY A 13 15.98 -5.11 8.13
C GLY A 13 16.30 -6.32 9.00
N THR A 14 17.56 -6.50 9.39
CA THR A 14 18.03 -7.64 10.21
C THR A 14 18.32 -7.28 11.67
N HIS A 15 18.30 -6.00 12.00
CA HIS A 15 18.72 -5.52 13.32
C HIS A 15 17.52 -4.92 14.07
N PRO A 16 17.34 -5.19 15.38
CA PRO A 16 16.23 -4.63 16.16
C PRO A 16 16.19 -3.09 16.18
N ARG A 17 17.35 -2.45 16.01
CA ARG A 17 17.50 -0.98 15.91
C ARG A 17 17.53 -0.44 14.47
N ALA A 18 17.15 -1.23 13.47
CA ALA A 18 17.03 -0.72 12.10
C ALA A 18 16.00 0.43 12.08
N ASN A 19 16.32 1.50 11.35
CA ASN A 19 15.40 2.62 11.17
C ASN A 19 14.20 2.17 10.33
N THR A 20 13.18 1.68 11.03
CA THR A 20 11.98 1.08 10.42
C THR A 20 11.18 2.13 9.67
N TYR A 21 11.09 3.34 10.22
CA TYR A 21 10.46 4.48 9.55
C TYR A 21 11.10 4.73 8.18
N LEU A 22 12.44 4.83 8.12
CA LEU A 22 13.14 5.03 6.86
C LEU A 22 12.88 3.90 5.86
N LEU A 23 12.98 2.65 6.30
CA LEU A 23 12.78 1.50 5.42
C LEU A 23 11.35 1.46 4.87
N ASP A 24 10.34 1.61 5.73
CA ASP A 24 8.93 1.53 5.35
C ASP A 24 8.53 2.67 4.41
N ILE A 25 8.97 3.90 4.69
CA ILE A 25 8.65 5.03 3.82
C ILE A 25 9.40 4.94 2.49
N LEU A 26 10.66 4.49 2.50
CA LEU A 26 11.42 4.27 1.27
C LEU A 26 10.75 3.23 0.38
N THR A 27 10.34 2.09 0.92
CA THR A 27 9.75 1.00 0.14
C THR A 27 8.32 1.34 -0.30
N TYR A 28 7.49 1.90 0.58
CA TYR A 28 6.13 2.34 0.28
C TYR A 28 6.10 3.39 -0.84
N CYS A 29 7.03 4.35 -0.83
CA CYS A 29 7.12 5.38 -1.87
C CYS A 29 7.69 4.87 -3.20
N ASN A 30 8.17 3.62 -3.27
CA ASN A 30 8.86 3.05 -4.43
C ASN A 30 8.35 1.64 -4.78
N ARG A 31 7.03 1.43 -4.84
CA ARG A 31 6.41 0.17 -5.32
C ARG A 31 6.94 -1.09 -4.63
N GLY A 32 7.24 -1.00 -3.35
CA GLY A 32 7.95 -2.04 -2.63
C GLY A 32 7.34 -2.35 -1.28
N GLU A 33 8.06 -3.18 -0.54
CA GLU A 33 7.69 -3.60 0.80
C GLU A 33 8.94 -3.75 1.68
N THR A 34 8.73 -3.69 2.98
CA THR A 34 9.77 -3.94 3.98
C THR A 34 9.48 -5.24 4.71
N ARG A 35 10.50 -6.08 4.89
CA ARG A 35 10.49 -7.20 5.83
C ARG A 35 11.51 -6.94 6.94
N LEU A 36 11.05 -7.06 8.18
CA LEU A 36 11.92 -6.93 9.36
C LEU A 36 12.09 -8.30 10.01
N ASN A 37 13.30 -8.84 9.95
CA ASN A 37 13.69 -9.97 10.76
C ASN A 37 13.93 -9.48 12.19
N ARG A 38 13.00 -9.80 13.09
CA ARG A 38 13.12 -9.57 14.54
C ARG A 38 13.51 -10.84 15.30
N SER A 39 13.69 -11.94 14.56
CA SER A 39 13.92 -13.29 15.06
C SER A 39 15.42 -13.58 15.28
N ALA A 40 15.75 -14.80 15.68
CA ALA A 40 17.13 -15.24 15.83
C ALA A 40 17.91 -15.10 14.52
N ARG A 41 19.14 -14.58 14.62
CA ARG A 41 20.03 -14.28 13.47
C ARG A 41 20.25 -15.46 12.51
N TRP A 42 20.05 -16.68 12.98
CA TRP A 42 20.23 -17.91 12.23
C TRP A 42 19.22 -18.07 11.07
N ASN A 43 18.04 -17.46 11.17
CA ASN A 43 17.00 -17.59 10.14
C ASN A 43 17.09 -16.51 9.04
N ILE A 44 18.04 -15.56 9.17
CA ILE A 44 18.19 -14.45 8.22
C ILE A 44 18.40 -14.95 6.77
N PRO A 45 19.29 -15.93 6.49
CA PRO A 45 19.49 -16.41 5.13
C PRO A 45 18.22 -16.96 4.48
N ASP A 46 17.44 -17.73 5.24
CA ASP A 46 16.20 -18.34 4.75
C ASP A 46 15.13 -17.27 4.49
N GLU A 47 14.95 -16.32 5.42
CA GLU A 47 13.98 -15.23 5.26
C GLU A 47 14.32 -14.29 4.10
N ILE A 48 15.61 -14.00 3.87
CA ILE A 48 16.06 -13.24 2.69
C ILE A 48 15.77 -14.03 1.41
N THR A 49 16.04 -15.34 1.42
CA THR A 49 15.78 -16.21 0.27
C THR A 49 14.30 -16.24 -0.06
N GLU A 50 13.42 -16.45 0.92
CA GLU A 50 11.97 -16.38 0.72
C GLU A 50 11.51 -15.02 0.19
N PHE A 51 12.01 -13.94 0.78
CA PHE A 51 11.65 -12.57 0.40
C PHE A 51 12.03 -12.26 -1.05
N THR A 52 13.24 -12.66 -1.47
CA THR A 52 13.73 -12.46 -2.83
C THR A 52 13.04 -13.38 -3.84
N LEU A 53 12.80 -14.64 -3.49
CA LEU A 53 12.04 -15.58 -4.34
C LEU A 53 10.61 -15.11 -4.58
N GLY A 54 9.97 -14.53 -3.57
CA GLY A 54 8.64 -13.93 -3.68
C GLY A 54 8.57 -12.74 -4.66
N ALA A 55 9.71 -12.11 -4.96
CA ALA A 55 9.83 -11.03 -5.94
C ALA A 55 10.50 -11.47 -7.26
N ALA A 56 10.92 -12.73 -7.39
CA ALA A 56 11.70 -13.21 -8.53
C ALA A 56 10.87 -13.42 -9.81
N LYS A 57 9.55 -13.55 -9.69
CA LYS A 57 8.64 -13.87 -10.81
C LYS A 57 7.55 -12.81 -10.98
N PRO A 58 7.88 -11.62 -11.53
CA PRO A 58 6.88 -10.61 -11.83
C PRO A 58 5.97 -11.10 -12.97
N VAL A 59 4.66 -11.10 -12.74
CA VAL A 59 3.65 -11.46 -13.75
C VAL A 59 3.05 -10.22 -14.43
N MET A 60 2.99 -9.10 -13.71
CA MET A 60 2.55 -7.81 -14.25
C MET A 60 3.25 -6.66 -13.55
N HIS A 61 3.64 -5.63 -14.32
CA HIS A 61 4.32 -4.44 -13.81
C HIS A 61 3.69 -3.15 -14.35
N ASP A 62 4.11 -2.02 -13.79
CA ASP A 62 3.53 -0.69 -14.05
C ASP A 62 2.00 -0.64 -13.90
N ILE A 63 1.53 -1.34 -12.85
CA ILE A 63 0.11 -1.50 -12.56
C ILE A 63 -0.46 -0.15 -12.13
N ARG A 64 -1.61 0.22 -12.71
CA ARG A 64 -2.41 1.39 -12.37
C ARG A 64 -3.87 1.01 -12.30
N PHE A 65 -4.54 1.50 -11.26
CA PHE A 65 -5.99 1.40 -11.11
C PHE A 65 -6.61 2.77 -11.27
N VAL A 66 -7.65 2.85 -12.10
CA VAL A 66 -8.46 4.05 -12.28
C VAL A 66 -9.87 3.71 -11.84
N PHE A 67 -10.39 4.50 -10.91
CA PHE A 67 -11.75 4.37 -10.40
C PHE A 67 -12.60 5.47 -11.04
N ASP A 68 -13.87 5.17 -11.29
CA ASP A 68 -14.80 6.18 -11.79
C ASP A 68 -14.87 7.39 -10.85
N SER A 69 -14.80 8.60 -11.41
CA SER A 69 -14.81 9.85 -10.63
C SER A 69 -16.14 10.11 -9.92
N ALA A 70 -17.27 9.64 -10.47
CA ALA A 70 -18.57 9.86 -9.84
C ALA A 70 -18.74 9.03 -8.56
N SER A 71 -17.97 7.95 -8.41
CA SER A 71 -17.94 7.16 -7.17
C SER A 71 -17.34 7.90 -5.96
N GLY A 72 -16.56 8.96 -6.19
CA GLY A 72 -15.83 9.66 -5.13
C GLY A 72 -14.84 8.77 -4.37
N SER A 73 -14.40 7.66 -4.97
CA SER A 73 -13.68 6.62 -4.24
C SER A 73 -12.28 7.05 -3.80
N GLU A 74 -11.95 6.78 -2.53
CA GLU A 74 -10.62 7.00 -1.97
C GLU A 74 -9.93 5.65 -1.73
N VAL A 75 -9.03 5.26 -2.65
CA VAL A 75 -8.37 3.94 -2.66
C VAL A 75 -6.87 4.03 -2.41
N TYR A 76 -6.33 3.05 -1.68
CA TYR A 76 -4.93 2.89 -1.33
C TYR A 76 -4.42 1.44 -1.52
N PRO A 77 -3.10 1.25 -1.76
CA PRO A 77 -2.09 2.29 -1.96
C PRO A 77 -2.24 3.03 -3.29
N LYS A 78 -1.82 4.30 -3.35
CA LYS A 78 -1.81 5.09 -4.60
C LYS A 78 -0.77 4.59 -5.61
N LEU A 79 0.28 3.96 -5.10
CA LEU A 79 1.36 3.39 -5.87
C LEU A 79 1.44 1.92 -5.52
N THR A 80 1.03 1.05 -6.44
CA THR A 80 1.00 -0.40 -6.21
C THR A 80 2.35 -1.04 -6.53
N MET A 81 2.68 -2.10 -5.80
CA MET A 81 3.78 -2.99 -6.19
C MET A 81 3.47 -3.71 -7.51
N ASN A 82 4.50 -4.27 -8.14
CA ASN A 82 4.30 -5.22 -9.23
C ASN A 82 3.56 -6.46 -8.71
N LEU A 83 2.78 -7.10 -9.57
CA LEU A 83 2.15 -8.37 -9.25
C LEU A 83 3.16 -9.48 -9.49
N PHE A 84 3.38 -10.32 -8.48
CA PHE A 84 4.28 -11.47 -8.55
C PHE A 84 3.50 -12.77 -8.45
N ALA A 85 4.01 -13.83 -9.08
CA ALA A 85 3.37 -15.14 -9.04
C ALA A 85 3.20 -15.63 -7.59
N GLY A 86 1.98 -16.04 -7.24
CA GLY A 86 1.64 -16.53 -5.90
C GLY A 86 1.39 -15.43 -4.86
N ARG A 87 1.36 -14.15 -5.25
CA ARG A 87 1.05 -13.03 -4.37
C ARG A 87 -0.20 -12.30 -4.84
N SER A 88 -1.04 -11.88 -3.89
CA SER A 88 -2.16 -10.98 -4.18
C SER A 88 -1.69 -9.53 -4.21
N LEU A 89 -2.43 -8.70 -4.93
CA LEU A 89 -2.35 -7.26 -4.82
C LEU A 89 -3.63 -6.77 -4.15
N ASP A 90 -3.50 -6.25 -2.94
CA ASP A 90 -4.65 -5.83 -2.15
C ASP A 90 -4.83 -4.31 -2.26
N LEU A 91 -6.05 -3.88 -2.59
CA LEU A 91 -6.47 -2.49 -2.57
C LEU A 91 -7.55 -2.29 -1.53
N TYR A 92 -7.47 -1.17 -0.81
CA TYR A 92 -8.45 -0.80 0.21
C TYR A 92 -9.05 0.53 -0.17
N GLY A 93 -10.38 0.58 -0.27
CA GLY A 93 -11.11 1.76 -0.73
C GLY A 93 -12.30 2.11 0.14
N SER A 94 -12.68 3.39 0.09
CA SER A 94 -13.98 3.88 0.55
C SER A 94 -14.70 4.55 -0.62
N CYS A 95 -16.03 4.54 -0.61
CA CYS A 95 -16.88 5.20 -1.61
C CYS A 95 -18.15 5.73 -0.92
N GLY A 96 -18.95 6.54 -1.63
CA GLY A 96 -20.21 7.05 -1.10
C GLY A 96 -21.24 5.94 -0.84
N ASN A 97 -22.06 6.08 0.19
CA ASN A 97 -23.10 5.09 0.55
C ASN A 97 -24.18 4.90 -0.53
N ASN A 98 -24.28 5.82 -1.49
CA ASN A 98 -25.20 5.77 -2.63
C ASN A 98 -24.64 4.98 -3.83
N ILE A 99 -23.37 4.56 -3.78
CA ILE A 99 -22.72 3.83 -4.87
C ILE A 99 -23.06 2.34 -4.71
N LYS A 100 -23.78 1.80 -5.71
CA LYS A 100 -24.16 0.38 -5.78
C LYS A 100 -23.23 -0.43 -6.65
N GLU A 101 -22.58 0.22 -7.60
CA GLU A 101 -21.69 -0.40 -8.57
C GLU A 101 -20.45 0.46 -8.72
N LEU A 102 -19.28 -0.17 -8.74
CA LEU A 102 -18.01 0.49 -8.92
C LEU A 102 -17.27 -0.11 -10.12
N LEU A 103 -17.01 0.72 -11.12
CA LEU A 103 -16.16 0.37 -12.25
C LEU A 103 -14.71 0.73 -11.95
N VAL A 104 -13.84 -0.27 -12.13
CA VAL A 104 -12.40 -0.16 -11.90
C VAL A 104 -11.68 -0.57 -13.16
N GLN A 105 -10.88 0.32 -13.73
CA GLN A 105 -9.99 0.00 -14.82
C GLN A 105 -8.61 -0.36 -14.27
N LEU A 106 -8.17 -1.57 -14.59
CA LEU A 106 -6.82 -2.08 -14.34
C LEU A 106 -6.01 -1.96 -15.62
N ARG A 107 -4.90 -1.21 -15.54
CA ARG A 107 -3.88 -1.14 -16.60
C ARG A 107 -2.54 -1.63 -16.10
N GLY A 108 -1.77 -2.26 -16.96
CA GLY A 108 -0.40 -2.68 -16.65
C GLY A 108 0.28 -3.30 -17.86
N ARG A 109 1.45 -3.88 -17.65
CA ARG A 109 2.17 -4.65 -18.66
C ARG A 109 2.43 -6.07 -18.17
N ALA A 110 1.98 -7.05 -18.94
CA ALA A 110 2.14 -8.47 -18.67
C ALA A 110 2.80 -9.16 -19.87
N SER A 111 3.86 -9.94 -19.62
CA SER A 111 4.60 -10.66 -20.67
C SER A 111 5.01 -9.81 -21.89
N GLY A 112 5.32 -8.53 -21.68
CA GLY A 112 5.73 -7.60 -22.76
C GLY A 112 4.58 -6.96 -23.53
N HIS A 113 3.34 -7.24 -23.18
CA HIS A 113 2.14 -6.65 -23.79
C HIS A 113 1.42 -5.73 -22.81
N ASP A 114 0.77 -4.70 -23.34
CA ASP A 114 -0.15 -3.87 -22.56
C ASP A 114 -1.39 -4.69 -22.18
N TYR A 115 -1.78 -4.57 -20.92
CA TYR A 115 -2.96 -5.19 -20.35
C TYR A 115 -3.92 -4.08 -19.89
N ASP A 116 -5.16 -4.16 -20.34
CA ASP A 116 -6.24 -3.25 -19.95
C ASP A 116 -7.50 -4.09 -19.70
N ALA A 117 -8.06 -3.98 -18.50
CA ALA A 117 -9.27 -4.67 -18.10
C ALA A 117 -10.18 -3.73 -17.31
N ILE A 118 -11.48 -3.91 -17.50
CA ILE A 118 -12.51 -3.24 -16.69
C ILE A 118 -13.11 -4.30 -15.78
N ILE A 119 -13.09 -4.02 -14.48
CA ILE A 119 -13.66 -4.83 -13.42
C ILE A 119 -14.87 -4.08 -12.88
N GLN A 120 -16.02 -4.73 -12.90
CA GLN A 120 -17.25 -4.22 -12.31
C GLN A 120 -17.45 -4.88 -10.96
N LEU A 121 -17.55 -4.06 -9.91
CA LEU A 121 -17.81 -4.49 -8.55
C LEU A 121 -19.26 -4.15 -8.20
N ASP A 122 -20.06 -5.17 -7.92
CA ASP A 122 -21.40 -5.02 -7.37
C ASP A 122 -21.30 -4.89 -5.84
N LEU A 123 -21.51 -3.67 -5.34
CA LEU A 123 -21.46 -3.36 -3.91
C LEU A 123 -22.80 -3.63 -3.23
N GLU A 124 -23.91 -3.68 -3.98
CA GLU A 124 -25.24 -3.97 -3.45
C GLU A 124 -25.37 -5.46 -3.11
N ASN A 125 -24.83 -6.34 -3.96
CA ASN A 125 -24.86 -7.80 -3.79
C ASN A 125 -23.48 -8.37 -3.39
N ALA A 126 -22.66 -7.59 -2.70
CA ALA A 126 -21.35 -8.02 -2.26
C ALA A 126 -21.44 -9.31 -1.43
N THR A 127 -20.69 -10.35 -1.82
CA THR A 127 -20.72 -11.68 -1.19
C THR A 127 -20.31 -11.65 0.28
N HIS A 128 -19.50 -10.66 0.67
CA HIS A 128 -19.03 -10.47 2.03
C HIS A 128 -19.43 -9.09 2.54
N PRO A 129 -20.09 -8.99 3.71
CA PRO A 129 -20.40 -7.70 4.30
C PRO A 129 -19.10 -6.98 4.67
N GLY A 130 -19.12 -5.65 4.58
CA GLY A 130 -18.02 -4.82 5.06
C GLY A 130 -17.83 -5.04 6.57
N THR A 131 -16.62 -5.43 6.99
CA THR A 131 -16.32 -5.68 8.39
C THR A 131 -15.57 -4.50 9.02
N GLU A 132 -15.49 -4.49 10.35
CA GLU A 132 -14.68 -3.51 11.08
C GLU A 132 -13.19 -3.63 10.69
N GLU A 133 -12.70 -4.85 10.48
CA GLU A 133 -11.33 -5.08 10.03
C GLU A 133 -11.05 -4.44 8.67
N LEU A 134 -12.00 -4.48 7.73
CA LEU A 134 -11.85 -3.84 6.42
C LEU A 134 -11.71 -2.32 6.57
N ARG A 135 -12.55 -1.72 7.41
CA ARG A 135 -12.50 -0.28 7.73
C ARG A 135 -11.16 0.10 8.37
N THR A 136 -10.69 -0.70 9.33
CA THR A 136 -9.41 -0.49 10.00
C THR A 136 -8.24 -0.63 9.03
N ARG A 137 -8.26 -1.61 8.12
CA ARG A 137 -7.23 -1.76 7.08
C ARG A 137 -7.21 -0.59 6.10
N TRP A 138 -8.36 -0.08 5.67
CA TRP A 138 -8.43 1.12 4.84
C TRP A 138 -7.81 2.33 5.55
N ALA A 139 -8.17 2.57 6.81
CA ALA A 139 -7.65 3.69 7.58
C ALA A 139 -6.15 3.57 7.84
N TRP A 140 -5.63 2.36 8.07
CA TRP A 140 -4.19 2.08 8.10
C TRP A 140 -3.49 2.46 6.79
N GLN A 141 -4.02 2.02 5.65
CA GLN A 141 -3.42 2.32 4.33
C GLN A 141 -3.43 3.83 4.02
N ARG A 142 -4.50 4.53 4.41
CA ARG A 142 -4.59 5.99 4.32
C ARG A 142 -3.56 6.68 5.20
N MET A 143 -3.34 6.18 6.43
CA MET A 143 -2.31 6.69 7.35
C MET A 143 -0.90 6.56 6.74
N TYR A 144 -0.55 5.38 6.21
CA TYR A 144 0.76 5.18 5.54
C TYR A 144 0.94 6.10 4.33
N HIS A 145 -0.12 6.32 3.56
CA HIS A 145 -0.08 7.27 2.46
C HIS A 145 0.26 8.69 2.93
N LEU A 146 -0.41 9.16 3.98
CA LEU A 146 -0.19 10.49 4.57
C LEU A 146 1.22 10.64 5.14
N ILE A 147 1.75 9.61 5.79
CA ILE A 147 3.14 9.62 6.27
C ILE A 147 4.12 9.72 5.10
N GLY A 148 3.88 8.98 4.01
CA GLY A 148 4.70 9.06 2.81
C GLY A 148 4.62 10.43 2.11
N LEU A 149 3.50 11.14 2.20
CA LEU A 149 3.39 12.53 1.76
C LEU A 149 4.16 13.48 2.69
N TYR A 150 3.95 13.37 4.00
CA TYR A 150 4.61 14.19 5.01
C TYR A 150 6.14 14.04 4.96
N ALA A 151 6.66 12.83 4.78
CA ALA A 151 8.09 12.58 4.68
C ALA A 151 8.75 13.25 3.46
N ARG A 152 7.98 13.50 2.40
CA ARG A 152 8.44 14.20 1.19
C ARG A 152 8.26 15.71 1.28
N ASP A 153 7.16 16.14 1.89
CA ASP A 153 6.75 17.54 1.99
C ASP A 153 5.98 17.75 3.31
N PRO A 154 6.69 18.10 4.41
CA PRO A 154 6.10 18.16 5.74
C PRO A 154 5.18 19.37 5.88
N LYS A 155 3.88 19.15 5.64
CA LYS A 155 2.82 20.16 5.76
C LYS A 155 1.93 19.92 6.97
N PRO A 156 1.52 20.97 7.71
CA PRO A 156 0.61 20.85 8.85
C PRO A 156 -0.69 20.13 8.53
N LEU A 157 -1.24 20.34 7.32
CA LEU A 157 -2.46 19.69 6.85
C LEU A 157 -2.39 18.16 6.95
N TYR A 158 -1.27 17.53 6.60
CA TYR A 158 -1.16 16.07 6.69
C TYR A 158 -1.22 15.59 8.13
N ARG A 159 -0.67 16.35 9.08
CA ARG A 159 -0.72 16.04 10.51
C ARG A 159 -2.13 16.14 11.05
N GLU A 160 -2.87 17.20 10.70
CA GLU A 160 -4.27 17.37 11.08
C GLU A 160 -5.13 16.21 10.55
N VAL A 161 -4.92 15.78 9.30
CA VAL A 161 -5.65 14.64 8.73
C VAL A 161 -5.27 13.32 9.42
N MET A 162 -3.99 13.10 9.75
CA MET A 162 -3.55 11.91 10.50
C MET A 162 -4.17 11.87 11.91
N GLN A 163 -4.26 13.00 12.59
CA GLN A 163 -4.94 13.12 13.88
C GLN A 163 -6.43 12.79 13.76
N GLY A 164 -7.12 13.33 12.74
CA GLY A 164 -8.52 13.00 12.50
C GLY A 164 -8.77 11.51 12.23
N ILE A 165 -7.84 10.80 11.56
CA ILE A 165 -7.92 9.34 11.38
C ILE A 165 -7.75 8.62 12.72
N ASN A 166 -6.80 9.05 13.56
CA ASN A 166 -6.61 8.49 14.89
C ASN A 166 -7.87 8.62 15.75
N GLU A 167 -8.48 9.81 15.77
CA GLU A 167 -9.70 10.09 16.55
C GLU A 167 -10.91 9.30 16.03
N THR A 168 -11.07 9.20 14.71
CA THR A 168 -12.22 8.56 14.08
C THR A 168 -12.17 7.03 14.13
N TYR A 169 -10.99 6.45 13.95
CA TYR A 169 -10.82 5.00 13.79
C TYR A 169 -10.05 4.34 14.94
N GLY A 170 -9.55 5.11 15.92
CA GLY A 170 -8.75 4.61 17.05
C GLY A 170 -7.37 4.06 16.65
N ILE A 171 -6.91 4.35 15.43
CA ILE A 171 -5.65 3.81 14.88
C ILE A 171 -4.48 4.70 15.31
N PRO A 172 -3.44 4.18 15.97
CA PRO A 172 -2.29 5.00 16.37
C PRO A 172 -1.54 5.50 15.13
N ILE A 173 -1.01 6.73 15.20
CA ILE A 173 -0.18 7.30 14.13
C ILE A 173 1.20 6.60 14.15
N PRO A 174 1.58 5.84 13.11
CA PRO A 174 2.91 5.21 13.04
C PRO A 174 4.03 6.23 13.14
N TYR A 175 5.10 5.81 13.80
CA TYR A 175 6.36 6.55 13.88
C TYR A 175 6.20 7.98 14.42
N LEU A 176 5.18 8.25 15.25
CA LEU A 176 4.92 9.59 15.80
C LEU A 176 6.18 10.26 16.37
N SER A 177 7.00 9.51 17.10
CA SER A 177 8.29 9.98 17.64
C SER A 177 9.32 10.38 16.59
N ASP A 178 9.29 9.75 15.41
CA ASP A 178 10.19 10.08 14.30
C ASP A 178 9.65 11.23 13.43
N LEU A 179 8.32 11.47 13.46
CA LEU A 179 7.68 12.60 12.77
C LEU A 179 7.86 13.95 13.51
N ASP A 180 8.19 13.89 14.80
CA ASP A 180 8.40 15.05 15.68
C ASP A 180 9.89 15.44 15.83
N ARG A 181 10.79 14.72 15.15
CA ARG A 181 12.22 15.04 15.07
C ARG A 181 12.53 15.94 13.88
#